data_AF-A0A970Z5H9-F1
#
_entry.id   AF-A0A970Z5H9-F1
#
_cell.length_a   1.000
_cell.length_b   1.000
_cell.length_c   1.000
_cell.angle_alpha   90.00
_cell.angle_beta   90.00
_cell.angle_gamma   90.00
#
_symmetry.space_group_name_H-M   'P 1'
#
loop_
_entity.id
_entity.type
_entity.pdbx_description
1 polymer ?
#
loop_
_entity_poly.entity_id
_entity_poly.type
_entity_poly.pdbx_seq_one_letter_code
_entity_poly.pdbx_strand_id
1 'polypeptide(L)' 'MPRFLSVPAIALILDVSEPTLYRAIQGREFPAIKIRGRYVIPSLVLDAMEKKALETWSVVDAADWVDRLGAA' A
#
# COMPACT_ATOMS: atom_id res chain seq x y z
N MET A 1 15.30 0.62 8.76
CA MET A 1 14.56 0.33 7.51
C MET A 1 14.24 1.66 6.80
N PRO A 2 14.17 1.68 5.47
CA PRO A 2 13.83 2.90 4.73
C PRO A 2 12.43 3.39 5.11
N ARG A 3 12.27 4.71 5.32
CA ARG A 3 10.98 5.34 5.67
C ARG A 3 9.94 5.21 4.55
N PHE A 4 10.42 5.21 3.31
CA PHE A 4 9.61 5.14 2.11
C PHE A 4 10.18 4.11 1.15
N LEU A 5 9.31 3.35 0.52
CA LEU A 5 9.62 2.31 -0.44
C LEU A 5 9.01 2.66 -1.80
N SER A 6 9.62 2.15 -2.87
CA SER A 6 9.09 2.28 -4.23
C SER A 6 8.02 1.20 -4.49
N VAL A 7 7.21 1.39 -5.53
CA VAL A 7 6.24 0.37 -5.97
C VAL A 7 6.93 -0.98 -6.28
N PRO A 8 8.06 -1.04 -7.02
CA PRO A 8 8.80 -2.29 -7.21
C PRO A 8 9.23 -2.97 -5.90
N ALA A 9 9.69 -2.20 -4.92
CA ALA A 9 10.16 -2.75 -3.65
C ALA A 9 9.00 -3.36 -2.84
N ILE A 10 7.84 -2.69 -2.79
CA ILE A 10 6.66 -3.21 -2.11
C ILE A 10 6.08 -4.42 -2.85
N ALA A 11 6.04 -4.37 -4.19
CA ALA A 11 5.59 -5.49 -5.01
C ALA A 11 6.40 -6.77 -4.72
N LEU A 12 7.73 -6.62 -4.60
CA LEU A 12 8.62 -7.71 -4.20
C LEU A 12 8.34 -8.23 -2.77
N ILE A 13 8.12 -7.33 -1.81
CA ILE A 13 7.82 -7.72 -0.42
C ILE A 13 6.49 -8.49 -0.33
N LEU A 14 5.47 -8.04 -1.06
CA LEU A 14 4.13 -8.63 -1.04
C LEU A 14 3.96 -9.83 -1.99
N ASP A 15 5.01 -10.19 -2.74
CA ASP A 15 4.99 -11.22 -3.79
C ASP A 15 3.85 -11.01 -4.83
N VAL A 16 3.69 -9.76 -5.29
CA VAL A 16 2.73 -9.38 -6.35
C VAL A 16 3.45 -8.72 -7.51
N SER A 17 2.84 -8.76 -8.69
CA SER A 17 3.39 -8.04 -9.85
C SER A 17 3.30 -6.52 -9.67
N GLU A 18 4.30 -5.77 -10.16
CA GLU A 18 4.25 -4.30 -10.15
C GLU A 18 2.98 -3.74 -10.80
N PRO A 19 2.52 -4.24 -11.98
CA PRO A 19 1.27 -3.78 -12.58
C PRO A 19 0.05 -3.97 -11.68
N THR A 20 -0.02 -5.05 -10.90
CA THR A 20 -1.10 -5.27 -9.93
C THR A 20 -1.09 -4.18 -8.87
N LEU A 21 0.08 -3.87 -8.30
CA LEU A 21 0.20 -2.86 -7.27
C LEU A 21 -0.07 -1.44 -7.81
N TYR A 22 0.40 -1.12 -9.02
CA TYR A 22 0.05 0.15 -9.68
C TYR A 22 -1.47 0.27 -9.90
N ARG A 23 -2.14 -0.79 -10.34
CA ARG A 23 -3.60 -0.79 -10.51
C ARG A 23 -4.32 -0.59 -9.18
N ALA A 24 -3.90 -1.26 -8.11
CA ALA A 24 -4.48 -1.07 -6.79
C ALA A 24 -4.35 0.38 -6.30
N ILE A 25 -3.17 1.00 -6.46
CA ILE A 25 -2.96 2.41 -6.12
C ILE A 25 -3.87 3.33 -6.96
N GLN A 26 -3.97 3.09 -8.27
CA GLN A 26 -4.82 3.87 -9.17
C GLN A 26 -6.32 3.68 -8.88
N GLY A 27 -6.71 2.47 -8.48
CA GLY A 27 -8.05 2.09 -8.06
C GLY A 27 -8.43 2.57 -6.66
N ARG A 28 -7.51 3.24 -5.95
CA ARG A 28 -7.68 3.67 -4.55
C ARG A 28 -7.89 2.50 -3.58
N GLU A 29 -7.21 1.40 -3.85
CA GLU A 29 -7.24 0.15 -3.07
C GLU A 29 -5.93 -0.10 -2.32
N PHE A 30 -4.92 0.76 -2.50
CA PHE A 30 -3.65 0.65 -1.77
C PHE A 30 -3.07 2.03 -1.42
N PRO A 31 -2.63 2.26 -0.17
CA PRO A 31 -2.08 3.56 0.24
C PRO A 31 -0.76 3.89 -0.46
N ALA A 32 -0.70 5.06 -1.09
CA ALA A 32 0.54 5.58 -1.67
C ALA A 32 0.53 7.11 -1.71
N ILE A 33 1.73 7.70 -1.67
CA ILE A 33 1.95 9.13 -1.86
C ILE A 33 2.36 9.34 -3.32
N LYS A 34 1.62 10.18 -4.05
CA LYS A 34 1.95 10.58 -5.41
C LYS A 34 2.77 11.87 -5.40
N ILE A 35 3.98 11.81 -5.95
CA ILE A 35 4.83 12.98 -6.18
C ILE A 35 5.05 13.10 -7.68
N ARG A 36 4.34 14.04 -8.32
CA ARG A 36 4.30 14.19 -9.78
C ARG A 36 3.89 12.87 -10.45
N GLY A 37 4.80 12.24 -11.21
CA GLY A 37 4.57 10.98 -11.91
C GLY A 37 5.06 9.74 -11.17
N ARG A 38 5.46 9.86 -9.89
CA ARG A 38 6.02 8.75 -9.11
C ARG A 38 5.16 8.47 -7.89
N TYR A 39 5.12 7.20 -7.49
CA TYR A 39 4.53 6.76 -6.23
C TYR A 39 5.62 6.37 -5.25
N VAL A 40 5.46 6.77 -3.99
CA VAL A 40 6.25 6.31 -2.86
C VAL A 40 5.30 5.83 -1.77
N ILE A 41 5.66 4.74 -1.11
CA ILE A 41 4.82 4.07 -0.12
C ILE A 41 5.52 4.16 1.23
N PRO A 42 4.91 4.78 2.26
CA PRO A 42 5.47 4.75 3.61
C PRO A 42 5.62 3.30 4.09
N SER A 43 6.76 2.94 4.66
CA SER A 43 6.97 1.57 5.19
C SER A 43 5.93 1.18 6.24
N LEU A 44 5.47 2.18 7.01
CA LEU A 44 4.44 2.04 8.05
C LEU A 44 3.12 1.44 7.54
N VAL A 45 2.83 1.53 6.23
CA VAL A 45 1.64 0.92 5.64
C VAL A 45 1.65 -0.59 5.84
N LEU A 46 2.80 -1.24 5.61
CA LEU A 46 2.94 -2.69 5.81
C LEU A 46 2.83 -3.05 7.28
N ASP A 47 3.55 -2.34 8.15
CA ASP A 47 3.52 -2.57 9.60
C ASP A 47 2.09 -2.46 10.16
N ALA A 48 1.30 -1.51 9.66
CA ALA A 48 -0.09 -1.32 10.09
C ALA A 48 -1.02 -2.45 9.61
N MET A 49 -0.86 -2.91 8.36
CA MET A 49 -1.64 -4.02 7.82
C MET A 49 -1.29 -5.34 8.53
N GLU A 50 0.00 -5.63 8.73
CA GLU A 50 0.48 -6.80 9.47
C GLU A 50 -0.06 -6.80 10.90
N LYS A 51 0.06 -5.66 11.60
CA LYS A 51 -0.46 -5.49 12.95
C LYS A 51 -1.96 -5.78 13.00
N LYS A 52 -2.74 -5.23 12.07
CA LYS A 52 -4.19 -5.43 12.04
C LYS A 52 -4.55 -6.90 11.82
N ALA A 53 -3.89 -7.56 10.86
CA ALA A 53 -4.12 -8.98 10.59
C ALA A 53 -3.81 -9.87 11.80
N LEU A 54 -2.74 -9.56 12.54
CA LEU A 54 -2.36 -10.29 13.76
C LEU A 54 -3.30 -10.00 14.94
N GLU A 55 -3.77 -8.76 15.10
CA GLU A 55 -4.70 -8.39 16.16
C GLU A 55 -6.09 -9.00 15.96
N THR A 56 -6.56 -9.10 14.71
CA THR A 56 -7.90 -9.65 14.41
C THR A 56 -7.90 -11.12 14.06
N TRP A 57 -6.72 -11.72 13.81
CA TRP A 57 -6.58 -13.08 13.29
C TRP A 57 -7.47 -13.34 12.06
N SER A 58 -7.59 -12.34 11.18
CA SER A 58 -8.46 -12.39 10.02
C SER A 58 -7.78 -11.84 8.78
N VAL A 59 -8.37 -12.12 7.62
CA VAL A 59 -8.00 -11.44 6.37
C VAL A 59 -8.27 -9.94 6.53
N VAL A 60 -7.32 -9.12 6.09
CA VAL A 60 -7.44 -7.67 5.99
C VAL A 60 -7.36 -7.28 4.52
N ASP A 61 -8.20 -6.34 4.10
CA ASP A 61 -8.15 -5.80 2.74
C ASP A 61 -7.31 -4.51 2.75
N ALA A 62 -6.35 -4.40 1.83
CA ALA A 62 -5.54 -3.18 1.71
C ALA A 62 -6.39 -1.93 1.40
N ALA A 63 -7.55 -2.12 0.77
CA ALA A 63 -8.49 -1.05 0.46
C ALA A 63 -9.06 -0.39 1.72
N ASP A 64 -9.05 -1.05 2.88
CA ASP A 64 -9.51 -0.48 4.16
C ASP A 64 -8.61 0.67 4.66
N TRP A 65 -7.40 0.82 4.11
CA TRP A 65 -6.45 1.87 4.48
C TRP A 65 -6.49 3.10 3.56
N VAL A 66 -7.41 3.14 2.60
CA VAL A 66 -7.59 4.29 1.72
C VAL A 66 -8.97 4.89 1.97
N ASP A 67 -9.01 6.17 2.37
CA ASP A 67 -10.27 6.88 2.39
C ASP A 67 -10.70 7.17 0.94
N ARG A 68 -11.89 6.71 0.57
CA ARG A 68 -12.46 6.92 -0.76
C ARG A 68 -12.64 8.40 -1.13
N LEU A 69 -12.62 9.30 -0.13
CA LEU A 69 -12.72 10.76 -0.31
C LEU A 69 -11.37 11.45 -0.58
N GLY A 70 -10.23 10.77 -0.40
CA GLY A 70 -8.91 11.39 -0.44
C GLY A 70 -8.23 11.39 -1.81
N ALA A 71 -8.64 12.27 -2.72
CA ALA A 71 -7.79 12.78 -3.80
C ALA A 71 -8.45 14.04 -4.42
N ALA A 72 -8.22 15.19 -3.79
CA ALA A 72 -8.32 16.50 -4.44
C ALA A 72 -6.92 16.92 -4.93
#